data_AF-A0A2T0VPC9-F1
#
_entry.id   AF-A0A2T0VPC9-F1
#
_cell.length_a   1.000
_cell.length_b   1.000
_cell.length_c   1.000
_cell.angle_alpha   90.00
_cell.angle_beta   90.00
_cell.angle_gamma   90.00
#
_symmetry.space_group_name_H-M   'P 1'
#
loop_
_entity.id
_entity.type
_entity.pdbx_description
1 polymer ?
#
loop_
_entity_poly.entity_id
_entity_poly.type
_entity_poly.pdbx_seq_one_letter_code
_entity_poly.pdbx_strand_id
1 'polypeptide(L)'
;MPPTLPDTLDHETAWQALCRALCQARLDPTGRDASGIEDGLLRLTAHGWTSDVPVSDDARALLDTLAPLAGHAGRLALAQLGQSLDGRIATESGHSHYINGLESRTHLHRLRALVDAVVVGACTACEDDPLLTVRHVSGRQPVRVILDPRGRVPATLRLLSEAEAPTLHLVGERVDIAPPAAAHVTRLRLPVGSDGFAPADVLEALAARGLMRVLIEGGGITVSRFLEAGVLDRLHLLVAPLLIGSGRPGLAMTPIATLDQARRPVARSFRCGDDTVFDLDLTRP
;
A
#
# COMPACT_ATOMS: atom_id res chain seq x y z
N MET A 1 -26.97 25.51 -13.22
CA MET A 1 -26.97 25.75 -11.76
C MET A 1 -25.68 25.16 -11.21
N PRO A 2 -24.92 25.90 -10.38
CA PRO A 2 -23.85 25.25 -9.63
C PRO A 2 -24.49 24.17 -8.73
N PRO A 3 -23.83 23.01 -8.54
CA PRO A 3 -24.34 22.00 -7.63
C PRO A 3 -24.47 22.61 -6.24
N THR A 4 -25.64 22.46 -5.62
CA THR A 4 -25.84 22.79 -4.20
C THR A 4 -24.86 21.95 -3.38
N LEU A 5 -23.99 22.63 -2.64
CA LEU A 5 -23.06 21.99 -1.72
C LEU A 5 -23.86 21.13 -0.71
N PRO A 6 -23.39 19.92 -0.38
CA PRO A 6 -24.06 19.09 0.62
C PRO A 6 -24.01 19.76 2.00
N ASP A 7 -25.07 19.63 2.79
CA ASP A 7 -25.16 20.22 4.14
C ASP A 7 -24.11 19.63 5.10
N THR A 8 -23.65 18.41 4.85
CA THR A 8 -22.59 17.73 5.61
C THR A 8 -21.86 16.75 4.70
N LEU A 9 -20.54 16.68 4.86
CA LEU A 9 -19.71 15.67 4.22
C LEU A 9 -19.85 14.35 4.99
N ASP A 10 -20.58 13.41 4.39
CA ASP A 10 -20.68 12.04 4.90
C ASP A 10 -19.48 11.17 4.46
N HIS A 11 -19.43 9.95 4.98
CA HIS A 11 -18.30 9.04 4.75
C HIS A 11 -18.09 8.71 3.26
N GLU A 12 -19.16 8.45 2.51
CA GLU A 12 -19.06 8.12 1.08
C GLU A 12 -18.63 9.33 0.25
N THR A 13 -19.21 10.50 0.52
CA THR A 13 -18.85 11.74 -0.17
C THR A 13 -17.40 12.12 0.10
N ALA A 14 -16.92 11.94 1.33
CA ALA A 14 -15.51 12.14 1.69
C ALA A 14 -14.58 11.18 0.93
N TRP A 15 -14.94 9.89 0.82
CA TRP A 15 -14.18 8.92 0.03
C TRP A 15 -14.11 9.29 -1.46
N GLN A 16 -15.24 9.68 -2.04
CA GLN A 16 -15.30 10.10 -3.44
C GLN A 16 -14.50 11.38 -3.69
N ALA A 17 -14.51 12.33 -2.73
CA ALA A 17 -13.71 13.53 -2.81
C ALA A 17 -12.21 13.25 -2.76
N LEU A 18 -11.75 12.34 -1.89
CA LEU A 18 -10.37 11.84 -1.87
C LEU A 18 -9.95 11.24 -3.24
N CYS A 19 -10.82 10.42 -3.83
CA CYS A 19 -10.57 9.81 -5.13
C CYS A 19 -10.46 10.85 -6.25
N ARG A 20 -11.37 11.83 -6.30
CA ARG A 20 -11.35 12.90 -7.31
C ARG A 20 -10.12 13.79 -7.18
N ALA A 21 -9.78 14.21 -5.96
CA ALA A 21 -8.57 14.98 -5.67
C ALA A 21 -7.33 14.27 -6.24
N LEU A 22 -7.16 12.98 -5.94
CA LEU A 22 -6.04 12.19 -6.47
C LEU A 22 -6.03 12.04 -7.99
N CYS A 23 -7.20 11.92 -8.62
CA CYS A 23 -7.29 11.88 -10.07
C CYS A 23 -6.83 13.21 -10.69
N GLN A 24 -7.25 14.35 -10.14
CA GLN A 24 -6.83 15.68 -10.61
C GLN A 24 -5.32 15.89 -10.42
N ALA A 25 -4.79 15.55 -9.24
CA ALA A 25 -3.35 15.64 -8.93
C ALA A 25 -2.46 14.66 -9.72
N ARG A 26 -3.04 13.76 -10.52
CA ARG A 26 -2.33 12.91 -11.49
C ARG A 26 -2.36 13.53 -12.89
N LEU A 27 -3.45 14.20 -13.26
CA LEU A 27 -3.58 14.90 -14.54
C LEU A 27 -2.71 16.16 -14.58
N ASP A 28 -2.49 16.80 -13.44
CA ASP A 28 -1.57 17.92 -13.28
C ASP A 28 -0.50 17.61 -12.20
N PRO A 29 0.61 16.97 -12.58
CA PRO A 29 1.70 16.67 -11.65
C PRO A 29 2.44 17.91 -11.16
N THR A 30 2.38 19.02 -11.91
CA THR A 30 3.01 20.30 -11.56
C THR A 30 2.21 21.11 -10.55
N GLY A 31 0.91 20.84 -10.43
CA GLY A 31 0.01 21.41 -9.43
C GLY A 31 0.13 20.81 -8.03
N ARG A 32 1.02 19.82 -7.81
CA ARG A 32 1.39 19.37 -6.45
C ARG A 32 2.43 20.30 -5.84
N ASP A 33 2.09 21.57 -5.72
CA ASP A 33 2.85 22.48 -4.87
C ASP A 33 2.54 22.18 -3.38
N ALA A 34 3.25 22.86 -2.48
CA ALA A 34 3.03 22.72 -1.03
C ALA A 34 1.63 23.18 -0.57
N SER A 35 0.77 23.68 -1.47
CA SER A 35 -0.52 24.27 -1.14
C SER A 35 -1.65 23.22 -1.00
N GLY A 36 -1.45 22.00 -1.49
CA GLY A 36 -2.37 20.87 -1.33
C GLY A 36 -3.23 20.57 -2.57
N ILE A 37 -4.04 19.52 -2.48
CA ILE A 37 -4.95 19.08 -3.54
C ILE A 37 -6.37 19.52 -3.16
N GLU A 38 -7.06 20.19 -4.08
CA GLU A 38 -8.43 20.67 -3.89
C GLU A 38 -9.40 19.89 -4.76
N ASP A 39 -10.57 19.52 -4.22
CA ASP A 39 -11.69 18.93 -4.98
C ASP A 39 -12.96 19.82 -4.91
N GLY A 40 -12.81 21.06 -4.43
CA GLY A 40 -13.91 22.01 -4.25
C GLY A 40 -14.71 21.83 -2.95
N LEU A 41 -14.65 20.67 -2.29
CA LEU A 41 -15.19 20.44 -0.93
C LEU A 41 -14.10 20.30 0.13
N LEU A 42 -12.94 19.79 -0.28
CA LEU A 42 -11.83 19.47 0.58
C LEU A 42 -10.56 20.07 0.01
N ARG A 43 -9.71 20.55 0.91
CA ARG A 43 -8.30 20.80 0.64
C ARG A 43 -7.47 19.80 1.43
N LEU A 44 -6.62 19.06 0.73
CA LEU A 44 -5.81 17.97 1.28
C LEU A 44 -4.33 18.34 1.22
N THR A 45 -3.61 18.11 2.30
CA THR A 45 -2.16 18.29 2.37
C THR A 45 -1.51 17.05 2.98
N ALA A 46 -0.19 16.93 2.87
CA ALA A 46 0.56 15.89 3.59
C ALA A 46 0.44 15.98 5.13
N HIS A 47 -0.08 17.10 5.65
CA HIS A 47 -0.19 17.37 7.09
C HIS A 47 -1.62 17.30 7.62
N GLY A 48 -2.62 17.12 6.75
CA GLY A 48 -4.02 17.07 7.14
C GLY A 48 -4.94 17.58 6.05
N TRP A 49 -6.17 17.90 6.43
CA TRP A 49 -7.22 18.33 5.51
C TRP A 49 -8.08 19.43 6.13
N THR A 50 -8.70 20.23 5.27
CA THR A 50 -9.75 21.18 5.65
C THR A 50 -10.96 20.98 4.75
N SER A 51 -12.14 21.33 5.27
CA SER A 51 -13.42 21.20 4.56
C SER A 51 -14.18 22.52 4.64
N ASP A 52 -14.84 22.89 3.55
CA ASP A 52 -15.69 24.08 3.49
C ASP A 52 -17.10 23.83 4.07
N VAL A 53 -17.42 22.56 4.34
CA VAL A 53 -18.69 22.13 4.94
C VAL A 53 -18.44 21.32 6.23
N PRO A 54 -19.43 21.23 7.15
CA PRO A 54 -19.37 20.33 8.30
C PRO A 54 -19.07 18.89 7.88
N VAL A 55 -18.31 18.17 8.70
CA VAL A 55 -17.88 16.79 8.40
C VAL A 55 -18.32 15.86 9.53
N SER A 56 -18.97 14.75 9.16
CA SER A 56 -19.38 13.72 10.12
C SER A 56 -18.17 13.04 10.77
N ASP A 57 -18.37 12.38 11.92
CA ASP A 57 -17.26 11.73 12.64
C ASP A 57 -16.63 10.58 11.83
N ASP A 58 -17.45 9.80 11.13
CA ASP A 58 -16.96 8.72 10.25
C ASP A 58 -16.16 9.25 9.06
N ALA A 59 -16.60 10.36 8.47
CA ALA A 59 -15.87 11.04 7.39
C ALA A 59 -14.55 11.63 7.90
N ARG A 60 -14.55 12.23 9.10
CA ARG A 60 -13.35 12.76 9.75
C ARG A 60 -12.33 11.65 10.02
N ALA A 61 -12.77 10.52 10.57
CA ALA A 61 -11.88 9.37 10.82
C ALA A 61 -11.24 8.84 9.51
N LEU A 62 -12.03 8.75 8.43
CA LEU A 62 -11.53 8.39 7.11
C LEU A 62 -10.47 9.36 6.60
N LEU A 63 -10.76 10.67 6.66
CA LEU A 63 -9.89 11.73 6.17
C LEU A 63 -8.61 11.86 7.00
N ASP A 64 -8.69 11.77 8.34
CA ASP A 64 -7.52 11.82 9.22
C ASP A 64 -6.52 10.70 8.93
N THR A 65 -7.06 9.53 8.56
CA THR A 65 -6.27 8.34 8.22
C THR A 65 -5.67 8.44 6.81
N LEU A 66 -6.43 8.88 5.80
CA LEU A 66 -6.07 8.72 4.39
C LEU A 66 -5.65 10.01 3.68
N ALA A 67 -6.09 11.18 4.14
CA ALA A 67 -5.74 12.46 3.52
C ALA A 67 -4.23 12.72 3.49
N PRO A 68 -3.44 12.40 4.55
CA PRO A 68 -1.99 12.58 4.51
C PRO A 68 -1.29 11.74 3.45
N LEU A 69 -1.83 10.55 3.14
CA LEU A 69 -1.37 9.77 2.01
C LEU A 69 -1.76 10.45 0.70
N ALA A 70 -3.03 10.83 0.55
CA ALA A 70 -3.55 11.44 -0.67
C ALA A 70 -2.81 12.75 -1.03
N GLY A 71 -2.60 13.62 -0.05
CA GLY A 71 -1.89 14.89 -0.18
C GLY A 71 -0.36 14.79 -0.20
N HIS A 72 0.22 13.58 -0.22
CA HIS A 72 1.67 13.40 -0.31
C HIS A 72 2.21 13.90 -1.66
N ALA A 73 3.12 14.88 -1.61
CA ALA A 73 3.74 15.47 -2.79
C ALA A 73 4.75 14.50 -3.42
N GLY A 74 4.78 14.45 -4.75
CA GLY A 74 5.73 13.61 -5.48
C GLY A 74 5.51 12.10 -5.33
N ARG A 75 6.63 11.38 -5.17
CA ARG A 75 6.71 9.93 -5.05
C ARG A 75 6.28 9.50 -3.66
N LEU A 76 5.52 8.41 -3.56
CA LEU A 76 5.09 7.82 -2.30
C LEU A 76 5.35 6.31 -2.31
N ALA A 77 6.10 5.80 -1.35
CA ALA A 77 6.23 4.39 -1.04
C ALA A 77 5.60 4.12 0.34
N LEU A 78 4.44 3.48 0.34
CA LEU A 78 3.79 3.02 1.57
C LEU A 78 3.87 1.50 1.68
N ALA A 79 3.96 0.99 2.89
CA ALA A 79 3.76 -0.42 3.16
C ALA A 79 2.51 -0.62 4.01
N GLN A 80 1.87 -1.77 3.86
CA GLN A 80 0.82 -2.21 4.76
C GLN A 80 1.06 -3.65 5.21
N LEU A 81 0.94 -3.87 6.52
CA LEU A 81 1.10 -5.17 7.14
C LEU A 81 0.02 -5.37 8.19
N GLY A 82 -0.66 -6.52 8.16
CA GLY A 82 -1.61 -6.92 9.20
C GLY A 82 -1.02 -8.00 10.07
N GLN A 83 -1.08 -7.84 11.38
CA GLN A 83 -0.53 -8.79 12.36
C GLN A 83 -1.45 -8.96 13.58
N SER A 84 -1.20 -10.02 14.34
CA SER A 84 -1.74 -10.23 15.68
C SER A 84 -1.12 -9.27 16.71
N LEU A 85 -1.69 -9.22 17.91
CA LEU A 85 -1.23 -8.38 19.02
C LEU A 85 0.19 -8.73 19.47
N ASP A 86 0.60 -9.99 19.31
CA ASP A 86 1.95 -10.51 19.57
C ASP A 86 2.86 -10.47 18.34
N GLY A 87 2.50 -9.73 17.29
CA GLY A 87 3.38 -9.37 16.19
C GLY A 87 3.54 -10.43 15.10
N ARG A 88 2.54 -11.30 14.91
CA ARG A 88 2.59 -12.43 13.96
C ARG A 88 1.64 -12.23 12.78
N ILE A 89 2.06 -12.68 11.59
CA ILE A 89 1.31 -12.53 10.33
C ILE A 89 0.75 -13.84 9.80
N ALA A 90 1.15 -14.95 10.41
CA ALA A 90 0.65 -16.28 10.10
C ALA A 90 1.02 -17.23 11.24
N THR A 91 0.34 -18.37 11.32
CA THR A 91 0.83 -19.52 12.08
C THR A 91 2.16 -20.03 11.51
N GLU A 92 2.85 -20.89 12.24
CA GLU A 92 4.06 -21.58 11.74
C GLU A 92 3.79 -22.32 10.42
N SER A 93 2.63 -22.98 10.34
CA SER A 93 2.14 -23.66 9.14
C SER A 93 1.70 -22.74 7.99
N GLY A 94 1.81 -21.42 8.16
CA GLY A 94 1.52 -20.44 7.10
C GLY A 94 0.07 -20.01 6.97
N HIS A 95 -0.81 -20.39 7.92
CA HIS A 95 -2.19 -19.93 7.90
C HIS A 95 -2.26 -18.48 8.35
N SER A 96 -2.63 -17.59 7.43
CA SER A 96 -2.66 -16.13 7.60
C SER A 96 -4.07 -15.54 7.39
N HIS A 97 -5.02 -16.33 6.91
CA HIS A 97 -6.39 -15.87 6.67
C HIS A 97 -7.10 -15.51 7.97
N TYR A 98 -7.95 -14.47 7.91
CA TYR A 98 -8.82 -14.01 8.99
C TYR A 98 -8.12 -13.40 10.22
N ILE A 99 -6.84 -13.03 10.10
CA ILE A 99 -6.20 -12.21 11.15
C ILE A 99 -6.93 -10.86 11.27
N ASN A 100 -7.28 -10.24 10.15
CA ASN A 100 -7.94 -8.94 10.13
C ASN A 100 -9.40 -8.99 9.69
N GLY A 101 -10.20 -8.08 10.25
CA GLY A 101 -11.64 -7.93 9.99
C GLY A 101 -12.01 -7.34 8.63
N LEU A 102 -13.32 -7.15 8.40
CA LEU A 102 -13.84 -6.58 7.15
C LEU A 102 -13.40 -5.12 6.94
N GLU A 103 -13.37 -4.34 8.01
CA GLU A 103 -12.98 -2.94 8.03
C GLU A 103 -11.52 -2.78 7.61
N SER A 104 -10.64 -3.65 8.12
CA SER A 104 -9.23 -3.71 7.75
C SER A 104 -9.00 -4.11 6.29
N ARG A 105 -9.78 -5.07 5.78
CA ARG A 105 -9.77 -5.38 4.34
C ARG A 105 -10.28 -4.19 3.54
N THR A 106 -11.33 -3.51 3.99
CA THR A 106 -11.85 -2.31 3.33
C THR A 106 -10.79 -1.20 3.30
N HIS A 107 -10.05 -1.01 4.39
CA HIS A 107 -8.92 -0.09 4.48
C HIS A 107 -7.82 -0.44 3.49
N LEU A 108 -7.40 -1.71 3.40
CA LEU A 108 -6.45 -2.17 2.39
C LEU A 108 -6.93 -1.83 0.97
N HIS A 109 -8.20 -2.08 0.67
CA HIS A 109 -8.77 -1.77 -0.64
C HIS A 109 -8.80 -0.26 -0.91
N ARG A 110 -8.98 0.59 0.11
CA ARG A 110 -8.78 2.04 -0.02
C ARG A 110 -7.33 2.36 -0.36
N LEU A 111 -6.36 1.81 0.36
CA LEU A 111 -4.94 2.02 0.05
C LEU A 111 -4.62 1.63 -1.40
N ARG A 112 -5.10 0.48 -1.87
CA ARG A 112 -4.96 0.03 -3.27
C ARG A 112 -5.54 1.04 -4.28
N ALA A 113 -6.65 1.70 -3.96
CA ALA A 113 -7.24 2.73 -4.81
C ALA A 113 -6.44 4.05 -4.83
N LEU A 114 -5.71 4.37 -3.76
CA LEU A 114 -4.92 5.60 -3.64
C LEU A 114 -3.54 5.53 -4.34
N VAL A 115 -3.15 4.36 -4.85
CA VAL A 115 -1.81 4.11 -5.40
C VAL A 115 -1.83 3.82 -6.91
N ASP A 116 -0.65 3.84 -7.51
CA ASP A 116 -0.43 3.48 -8.92
C ASP A 116 -0.04 2.02 -9.07
N ALA A 117 0.66 1.46 -8.08
CA ALA A 117 1.08 0.07 -8.08
C ALA A 117 0.94 -0.60 -6.70
N VAL A 118 0.64 -1.89 -6.70
CA VAL A 118 0.66 -2.76 -5.52
C VAL A 118 1.72 -3.83 -5.75
N VAL A 119 2.69 -3.93 -4.85
CA VAL A 119 3.85 -4.80 -4.95
C VAL A 119 3.71 -5.93 -3.94
N VAL A 120 3.86 -7.18 -4.42
CA VAL A 120 3.99 -8.37 -3.57
C VAL A 120 5.25 -9.16 -3.94
N GLY A 121 5.77 -9.93 -2.97
CA GLY A 121 6.81 -10.90 -3.23
C GLY A 121 6.28 -12.19 -3.87
N ALA A 122 7.13 -12.91 -4.60
CA ALA A 122 6.79 -14.21 -5.20
C ALA A 122 6.29 -15.26 -4.19
N CYS A 123 6.72 -15.20 -2.92
CA CYS A 123 6.24 -16.12 -1.89
C CYS A 123 4.75 -15.87 -1.58
N THR A 124 4.37 -14.63 -1.28
CA THR A 124 2.96 -14.23 -1.10
C THR A 124 2.13 -14.52 -2.35
N ALA A 125 2.66 -14.25 -3.55
CA ALA A 125 1.97 -14.60 -4.78
C ALA A 125 1.65 -16.10 -4.84
N CYS A 126 2.61 -16.97 -4.57
CA CYS A 126 2.41 -18.42 -4.64
C CYS A 126 1.59 -18.99 -3.48
N GLU A 127 1.70 -18.45 -2.26
CA GLU A 127 1.00 -18.96 -1.07
C GLU A 127 -0.47 -18.51 -1.04
N ASP A 128 -0.74 -17.24 -1.38
CA ASP A 128 -2.08 -16.65 -1.23
C ASP A 128 -2.86 -16.55 -2.55
N ASP A 129 -2.17 -16.69 -3.70
CA ASP A 129 -2.70 -16.46 -5.05
C ASP A 129 -3.62 -15.21 -5.13
N PRO A 130 -3.17 -14.02 -4.67
CA PRO A 130 -4.06 -12.89 -4.45
C PRO A 130 -4.46 -12.23 -5.77
N LEU A 131 -5.63 -11.58 -5.81
CA LEU A 131 -6.05 -10.79 -6.98
C LEU A 131 -5.40 -9.39 -7.05
N LEU A 132 -5.03 -8.81 -5.89
CA LEU A 132 -4.46 -7.46 -5.74
C LEU A 132 -5.28 -6.31 -6.37
N THR A 133 -6.60 -6.47 -6.40
CA THR A 133 -7.55 -5.48 -6.94
C THR A 133 -8.30 -4.70 -5.85
N VAL A 134 -8.93 -3.59 -6.23
CA VAL A 134 -9.93 -2.83 -5.48
C VAL A 134 -11.30 -3.47 -5.72
N ARG A 135 -12.05 -3.76 -4.64
CA ARG A 135 -13.32 -4.53 -4.66
C ARG A 135 -14.30 -4.11 -3.56
N HIS A 136 -13.79 -3.66 -2.40
CA HIS A 136 -14.62 -3.26 -1.27
C HIS A 136 -14.94 -1.76 -1.22
N VAL A 137 -14.39 -0.98 -2.14
CA VAL A 137 -14.64 0.46 -2.29
C VAL A 137 -14.62 0.84 -3.77
N SER A 138 -15.17 2.00 -4.11
CA SER A 138 -14.97 2.62 -5.42
C SER A 138 -13.51 3.08 -5.58
N GLY A 139 -12.99 3.05 -6.80
CA GLY A 139 -11.64 3.53 -7.08
C GLY A 139 -11.00 2.88 -8.29
N ARG A 140 -9.85 3.41 -8.71
CA ARG A 140 -9.07 2.86 -9.83
C ARG A 140 -8.35 1.59 -9.40
N GLN A 141 -8.24 0.62 -10.32
CA GLN A 141 -7.34 -0.52 -10.12
C GLN A 141 -5.86 -0.09 -10.20
N PRO A 142 -5.00 -0.53 -9.27
CA PRO A 142 -3.56 -0.33 -9.38
C PRO A 142 -2.92 -1.33 -10.35
N VAL A 143 -1.72 -1.02 -10.83
CA VAL A 143 -0.86 -2.02 -11.49
C VAL A 143 -0.42 -3.06 -10.46
N ARG A 144 -0.61 -4.33 -10.76
CA ARG A 144 -0.23 -5.45 -9.91
C ARG A 144 1.22 -5.80 -10.18
N VAL A 145 2.10 -5.71 -9.19
CA VAL A 145 3.55 -5.90 -9.35
C VAL A 145 3.99 -7.12 -8.56
N ILE A 146 4.65 -8.07 -9.26
CA ILE A 146 5.18 -9.29 -8.64
C ILE A 146 6.70 -9.23 -8.65
N LEU A 147 7.32 -9.30 -7.46
CA LEU A 147 8.76 -9.41 -7.31
C LEU A 147 9.18 -10.88 -7.34
N ASP A 148 9.72 -11.33 -8.47
CA ASP A 148 10.12 -12.71 -8.70
C ASP A 148 11.55 -12.81 -9.24
N PRO A 149 12.57 -12.57 -8.40
CA PRO A 149 13.97 -12.53 -8.83
C PRO A 149 14.46 -13.84 -9.45
N ARG A 150 13.76 -14.97 -9.25
CA ARG A 150 14.12 -16.30 -9.75
C ARG A 150 13.17 -16.83 -10.83
N GLY A 151 12.15 -16.09 -11.23
CA GLY A 151 11.17 -16.55 -12.23
C GLY A 151 10.36 -17.78 -11.80
N ARG A 152 10.08 -17.94 -10.50
CA ARG A 152 9.45 -19.15 -9.95
C ARG A 152 7.93 -19.09 -9.87
N VAL A 153 7.32 -17.93 -10.16
CA VAL A 153 5.87 -17.74 -10.02
C VAL A 153 5.14 -18.49 -11.15
N PRO A 154 4.23 -19.44 -10.85
CA PRO A 154 3.51 -20.20 -11.87
C PRO A 154 2.63 -19.30 -12.73
N ALA A 155 2.64 -19.51 -14.05
CA ALA A 155 1.79 -18.76 -14.98
C ALA A 155 0.28 -19.00 -14.77
N THR A 156 -0.09 -20.03 -14.00
CA THR A 156 -1.48 -20.36 -13.66
C THR A 156 -2.07 -19.47 -12.57
N LEU A 157 -1.25 -18.75 -11.79
CA LEU A 157 -1.75 -17.86 -10.74
C LEU A 157 -2.65 -16.76 -11.32
N ARG A 158 -3.66 -16.35 -10.56
CA ARG A 158 -4.68 -15.39 -10.99
C ARG A 158 -4.10 -14.04 -11.42
N LEU A 159 -2.98 -13.63 -10.82
CA LEU A 159 -2.26 -12.41 -11.21
C LEU A 159 -1.73 -12.44 -12.65
N LEU A 160 -1.46 -13.63 -13.20
CA LEU A 160 -0.87 -13.84 -14.52
C LEU A 160 -1.89 -14.41 -15.53
N SER A 161 -2.97 -15.05 -15.05
CA SER A 161 -4.00 -15.67 -15.88
C SER A 161 -5.27 -14.82 -16.03
N GLU A 162 -5.64 -14.01 -15.04
CA GLU A 162 -6.88 -13.22 -15.04
C GLU A 162 -6.63 -11.73 -15.34
N ALA A 163 -7.30 -11.22 -16.38
CA ALA A 163 -7.13 -9.86 -16.90
C ALA A 163 -7.90 -8.78 -16.12
N GLU A 164 -7.92 -8.87 -14.79
CA GLU A 164 -8.63 -7.94 -13.89
C GLU A 164 -7.94 -6.56 -13.77
N ALA A 165 -6.61 -6.51 -13.92
CA ALA A 165 -5.82 -5.29 -13.93
C ALA A 165 -4.48 -5.53 -14.65
N PRO A 166 -3.77 -4.48 -15.11
CA PRO A 166 -2.42 -4.65 -15.65
C PRO A 166 -1.48 -5.29 -14.62
N THR A 167 -0.69 -6.26 -15.06
CA THR A 167 0.30 -6.93 -14.21
C THR A 167 1.71 -6.66 -14.74
N LEU A 168 2.61 -6.29 -13.83
CA LEU A 168 4.03 -6.15 -14.10
C LEU A 168 4.81 -7.22 -13.32
N HIS A 169 5.38 -8.18 -14.03
CA HIS A 169 6.21 -9.25 -13.47
C HIS A 169 7.68 -8.83 -13.50
N LEU A 170 8.27 -8.54 -12.35
CA LEU A 170 9.68 -8.21 -12.21
C LEU A 170 10.47 -9.50 -12.02
N VAL A 171 11.40 -9.77 -12.94
CA VAL A 171 12.27 -10.94 -12.89
C VAL A 171 13.74 -10.56 -12.97
N GLY A 172 14.61 -11.46 -12.52
CA GLY A 172 16.04 -11.22 -12.59
C GLY A 172 16.53 -11.08 -14.02
N GLU A 173 17.51 -10.20 -14.25
CA GLU A 173 18.07 -9.91 -15.57
C GLU A 173 18.55 -11.17 -16.33
N ARG A 174 19.00 -12.19 -15.60
CA ARG A 174 19.53 -13.45 -16.13
C ARG A 174 18.50 -14.59 -16.18
N VAL A 175 17.26 -14.33 -15.74
CA VAL A 175 16.22 -15.34 -15.73
C VAL A 175 15.70 -15.51 -17.16
N ASP A 176 15.88 -16.73 -17.67
CA ASP A 176 15.31 -17.15 -18.94
C ASP A 176 13.96 -17.83 -18.71
N ILE A 177 12.89 -17.16 -19.13
CA ILE A 177 11.51 -17.61 -18.98
C ILE A 177 10.71 -17.13 -20.20
N ALA A 178 9.84 -18.03 -20.68
CA ALA A 178 8.99 -17.77 -21.83
C ALA A 178 8.17 -16.49 -21.64
N PRO A 179 7.96 -15.68 -22.71
CA PRO A 179 7.21 -14.43 -22.61
C PRO A 179 5.81 -14.67 -22.02
N PRO A 180 5.23 -13.68 -21.33
CA PRO A 180 3.89 -13.82 -20.78
C PRO A 180 2.88 -14.16 -21.88
N ALA A 181 2.04 -15.17 -21.64
CA ALA A 181 1.00 -15.56 -22.59
C ALA A 181 -0.17 -14.55 -22.62
N ALA A 182 -0.44 -13.89 -21.49
CA ALA A 182 -1.55 -12.97 -21.35
C ALA A 182 -1.14 -11.52 -21.65
N ALA A 183 -1.92 -10.84 -22.51
CA ALA A 183 -1.63 -9.49 -22.98
C ALA A 183 -1.60 -8.41 -21.87
N HIS A 184 -2.29 -8.65 -20.76
CA HIS A 184 -2.31 -7.73 -19.61
C HIS A 184 -1.05 -7.85 -18.73
N VAL A 185 -0.16 -8.81 -19.02
CA VAL A 185 1.07 -9.06 -18.26
C VAL A 185 2.26 -8.52 -19.05
N THR A 186 2.95 -7.53 -18.47
CA THR A 186 4.25 -7.06 -18.95
C THR A 186 5.34 -7.63 -18.06
N ARG A 187 6.51 -7.96 -18.63
CA ARG A 187 7.67 -8.40 -17.87
C ARG A 187 8.78 -7.37 -17.89
N LEU A 188 9.36 -7.12 -16.73
CA LEU A 188 10.54 -6.28 -16.58
C LEU A 188 11.69 -7.09 -15.99
N ARG A 189 12.85 -6.95 -16.60
CA ARG A 189 14.10 -7.49 -16.08
C ARG A 189 14.82 -6.43 -15.26
N LEU A 190 15.25 -6.79 -14.04
CA LEU A 190 16.04 -5.93 -13.16
C LEU A 190 17.27 -6.68 -12.62
N PRO A 191 18.36 -5.96 -12.28
CA PRO A 191 19.51 -6.53 -11.59
C PRO A 191 19.09 -7.19 -10.27
N VAL A 192 19.72 -8.32 -9.93
CA VAL A 192 19.44 -9.08 -8.71
C VAL A 192 20.73 -9.25 -7.92
N GLY A 193 20.73 -8.77 -6.68
CA GLY A 193 21.81 -9.00 -5.72
C GLY A 193 21.64 -10.33 -4.96
N SER A 194 22.49 -10.56 -3.96
CA SER A 194 22.45 -11.74 -3.08
C SER A 194 21.06 -11.99 -2.48
N ASP A 195 20.41 -10.92 -2.06
CA ASP A 195 19.14 -10.99 -1.32
C ASP A 195 17.90 -10.79 -2.20
N GLY A 196 18.07 -10.62 -3.52
CA GLY A 196 16.99 -10.31 -4.47
C GLY A 196 17.13 -8.91 -5.07
N PHE A 197 16.02 -8.32 -5.52
CA PHE A 197 16.01 -6.93 -5.99
C PHE A 197 16.34 -5.96 -4.86
N ALA A 198 17.10 -4.90 -5.15
CA ALA A 198 17.23 -3.78 -4.23
C ALA A 198 15.90 -3.00 -4.20
N PRO A 199 15.34 -2.69 -3.02
CA PRO A 199 14.08 -1.96 -2.91
C PRO A 199 14.08 -0.61 -3.65
N ALA A 200 15.21 0.12 -3.61
CA ALA A 200 15.37 1.38 -4.34
C ALA A 200 15.25 1.20 -5.86
N ASP A 201 15.91 0.20 -6.44
CA ASP A 201 15.85 -0.09 -7.88
C ASP A 201 14.44 -0.48 -8.34
N VAL A 202 13.70 -1.26 -7.53
CA VAL A 202 12.30 -1.59 -7.81
C VAL A 202 11.48 -0.31 -7.88
N LEU A 203 11.64 0.54 -6.88
CA LEU A 203 10.98 1.81 -6.77
C LEU A 203 11.33 2.72 -7.96
N GLU A 204 12.59 2.89 -8.34
CA GLU A 204 13.01 3.67 -9.51
C GLU A 204 12.43 3.12 -10.82
N ALA A 205 12.45 1.79 -11.00
CA ALA A 205 11.90 1.14 -12.17
C ALA A 205 10.38 1.36 -12.34
N LEU A 206 9.65 1.43 -11.22
CA LEU A 206 8.22 1.77 -11.21
C LEU A 206 8.00 3.25 -11.52
N ALA A 207 8.79 4.14 -10.91
CA ALA A 207 8.71 5.58 -11.16
C ALA A 207 9.00 5.94 -12.63
N ALA A 208 9.98 5.29 -13.25
CA ALA A 208 10.29 5.43 -14.68
C ALA A 208 9.13 5.04 -15.62
N ARG A 209 8.11 4.34 -15.10
CA ARG A 209 6.87 3.97 -15.80
C ARG A 209 5.69 4.84 -15.41
N GLY A 210 5.92 5.94 -14.70
CA GLY A 210 4.88 6.81 -14.17
C GLY A 210 4.14 6.24 -12.95
N LEU A 211 4.61 5.13 -12.37
CA LEU A 211 4.03 4.52 -11.18
C LEU A 211 4.70 5.15 -9.94
N MET A 212 4.24 6.35 -9.58
CA MET A 212 4.88 7.19 -8.57
C MET A 212 4.46 6.85 -7.14
N ARG A 213 3.28 6.25 -6.98
CA ARG A 213 2.69 5.89 -5.70
C ARG A 213 2.60 4.37 -5.60
N VAL A 214 3.32 3.77 -4.67
CA VAL A 214 3.50 2.32 -4.60
C VAL A 214 3.10 1.83 -3.20
N LEU A 215 2.21 0.85 -3.15
CA LEU A 215 1.90 0.08 -1.95
C LEU A 215 2.69 -1.22 -1.94
N ILE A 216 3.46 -1.46 -0.89
CA ILE A 216 4.11 -2.75 -0.64
C ILE A 216 3.18 -3.52 0.28
N GLU A 217 2.59 -4.58 -0.25
CA GLU A 217 1.63 -5.43 0.42
C GLU A 217 2.23 -6.84 0.56
N GLY A 218 1.88 -7.56 1.62
CA GLY A 218 1.99 -9.02 1.64
C GLY A 218 3.43 -9.58 1.73
N GLY A 219 3.62 -10.40 2.76
CA GLY A 219 4.87 -11.05 3.10
C GLY A 219 5.74 -10.20 4.01
N GLY A 220 5.89 -10.63 5.27
CA GLY A 220 6.71 -9.93 6.27
C GLY A 220 8.12 -9.66 5.78
N ILE A 221 8.70 -10.58 4.99
CA ILE A 221 10.01 -10.40 4.36
C ILE A 221 10.03 -9.23 3.38
N THR A 222 9.05 -9.11 2.48
CA THR A 222 9.02 -8.03 1.47
C THR A 222 8.92 -6.67 2.15
N VAL A 223 7.95 -6.51 3.06
CA VAL A 223 7.77 -5.26 3.82
C VAL A 223 9.03 -4.92 4.62
N SER A 224 9.60 -5.92 5.30
CA SER A 224 10.81 -5.74 6.10
C SER A 224 12.00 -5.27 5.27
N ARG A 225 12.21 -5.82 4.08
CA ARG A 225 13.32 -5.40 3.21
C ARG A 225 13.20 -3.96 2.75
N PHE A 226 11.99 -3.52 2.40
CA PHE A 226 11.74 -2.11 2.04
C PHE A 226 11.94 -1.19 3.25
N LEU A 227 11.51 -1.64 4.44
CA LEU A 227 11.72 -0.90 5.68
C LEU A 227 13.21 -0.78 6.04
N GLU A 228 13.96 -1.88 6.01
CA GLU A 228 15.40 -1.91 6.30
C GLU A 228 16.18 -1.01 5.35
N ALA A 229 15.85 -1.03 4.06
CA ALA A 229 16.45 -0.18 3.04
C ALA A 229 16.17 1.32 3.24
N GLY A 230 15.23 1.70 4.12
CA GLY A 230 14.93 3.11 4.41
C GLY A 230 14.25 3.84 3.25
N VAL A 231 13.55 3.10 2.38
CA VAL A 231 12.90 3.65 1.18
C VAL A 231 11.38 3.78 1.30
N LEU A 232 10.81 3.45 2.46
CA LEU A 232 9.39 3.65 2.75
C LEU A 232 9.17 5.02 3.37
N ASP A 233 8.14 5.72 2.91
CA ASP A 233 7.68 6.98 3.49
C ASP A 233 6.67 6.73 4.62
N ARG A 234 5.85 5.68 4.48
CA ARG A 234 4.74 5.37 5.39
C ARG A 234 4.63 3.87 5.64
N LEU A 235 4.27 3.50 6.86
CA LEU A 235 3.85 2.13 7.19
C LEU A 235 2.51 2.16 7.92
N HIS A 236 1.50 1.52 7.33
CA HIS A 236 0.24 1.21 8.00
C HIS A 236 0.32 -0.20 8.59
N LEU A 237 0.48 -0.28 9.91
CA LEU A 237 0.54 -1.54 10.64
C LEU A 237 -0.82 -1.81 11.30
N LEU A 238 -1.55 -2.80 10.80
CA LEU A 238 -2.83 -3.23 11.35
C LEU A 238 -2.60 -4.27 12.42
N VAL A 239 -3.11 -4.03 13.62
CA VAL A 239 -2.99 -4.93 14.76
C VAL A 239 -4.38 -5.43 15.15
N ALA A 240 -4.59 -6.72 14.99
CA ALA A 240 -5.82 -7.39 15.37
C ALA A 240 -5.78 -7.82 16.85
N PRO A 241 -6.92 -7.81 17.57
CA PRO A 241 -7.00 -8.16 18.99
C PRO A 241 -6.96 -9.68 19.23
N LEU A 242 -5.99 -10.37 18.63
CA LEU A 242 -5.79 -11.82 18.76
C LEU A 242 -4.31 -12.14 19.00
N LEU A 243 -4.04 -13.32 19.56
CA LEU A 243 -2.68 -13.82 19.83
C LEU A 243 -2.46 -15.12 19.03
N ILE A 244 -1.35 -15.21 18.29
CA ILE A 244 -1.02 -16.39 17.47
C ILE A 244 0.00 -17.30 18.17
N GLY A 245 0.87 -16.73 19.00
CA GLY A 245 1.98 -17.42 19.66
C GLY A 245 3.24 -17.43 18.80
N SER A 246 3.83 -18.60 18.60
CA SER A 246 5.11 -18.79 17.87
C SER A 246 4.97 -18.70 16.34
N GLY A 247 4.07 -17.87 15.85
CA GLY A 247 3.83 -17.67 14.42
C GLY A 247 4.97 -16.97 13.69
N ARG A 248 4.80 -16.82 12.37
CA ARG A 248 5.74 -16.06 11.54
C ARG A 248 5.72 -14.58 11.96
N PRO A 249 6.87 -13.97 12.28
CA PRO A 249 6.92 -12.56 12.69
C PRO A 249 6.50 -11.64 11.53
N GLY A 250 5.87 -10.51 11.88
CA GLY A 250 5.45 -9.54 10.88
C GLY A 250 6.58 -8.73 10.28
N LEU A 251 7.41 -8.13 11.13
CA LEU A 251 8.61 -7.42 10.71
C LEU A 251 9.85 -8.17 11.21
N ALA A 252 10.79 -8.41 10.30
CA ALA A 252 12.09 -9.00 10.57
C ALA A 252 13.16 -7.95 10.27
N MET A 253 13.82 -7.44 11.31
CA MET A 253 14.82 -6.38 11.19
C MET A 253 16.15 -6.85 11.74
N THR A 254 17.21 -6.17 11.28
CA THR A 254 18.57 -6.32 11.77
C THR A 254 18.59 -6.14 13.30
N PRO A 255 19.15 -7.11 14.06
CA PRO A 255 19.22 -7.00 15.51
C PRO A 255 19.99 -5.76 15.96
N ILE A 256 19.46 -5.09 16.98
CA ILE A 256 20.10 -3.97 17.66
C ILE A 256 20.55 -4.40 19.06
N ALA A 257 21.66 -3.85 19.53
CA ALA A 257 22.20 -4.18 20.85
C ALA A 257 21.47 -3.42 21.97
N THR A 258 21.03 -2.19 21.68
CA THR A 258 20.51 -1.25 22.68
C THR A 258 19.34 -0.43 22.13
N LEU A 259 18.46 0.05 23.02
CA LEU A 259 17.20 0.71 22.63
C LEU A 259 17.36 2.12 22.03
N ASP A 260 18.53 2.73 22.14
CA ASP A 260 18.88 3.99 21.47
C ASP A 260 19.10 3.80 19.95
N GLN A 261 19.37 2.58 19.51
CA GLN A 261 19.46 2.22 18.09
C GLN A 261 18.09 1.97 17.46
N ALA A 262 17.01 1.93 18.26
CA ALA A 262 15.66 1.70 17.77
C ALA A 262 15.14 2.91 16.99
N ARG A 263 14.51 2.66 15.84
CA ARG A 263 13.80 3.68 15.07
C ARG A 263 12.54 4.12 15.82
N ARG A 264 12.26 5.43 15.87
CA ARG A 264 11.13 6.02 16.61
C ARG A 264 10.27 6.90 15.70
N PRO A 265 9.62 6.32 14.67
CA PRO A 265 8.81 7.09 13.76
C PRO A 265 7.66 7.80 14.47
N VAL A 266 7.24 8.94 13.92
CA VAL A 266 6.03 9.62 14.39
C VAL A 266 4.84 8.70 14.13
N ALA A 267 4.11 8.35 15.20
CA ALA A 267 3.02 7.39 15.14
C ALA A 267 1.67 8.06 15.43
N ARG A 268 0.65 7.69 14.66
CA ARG A 268 -0.76 7.96 14.92
C ARG A 268 -1.51 6.63 14.94
N SER A 269 -2.60 6.55 15.69
CA SER A 269 -3.42 5.34 15.76
C SER A 269 -4.89 5.64 15.49
N PHE A 270 -5.52 4.78 14.70
CA PHE A 270 -6.92 4.88 14.33
C PHE A 270 -7.63 3.55 14.55
N ARG A 271 -8.89 3.61 14.94
CA ARG A 271 -9.74 2.41 15.04
C ARG A 271 -10.14 1.93 13.64
N CYS A 272 -10.11 0.62 13.42
CA CYS A 272 -10.54 -0.01 12.17
C CYS A 272 -11.38 -1.25 12.48
N GLY A 273 -12.66 -1.04 12.81
CA GLY A 273 -13.50 -2.09 13.38
C GLY A 273 -13.00 -2.50 14.76
N ASP A 274 -12.65 -3.78 14.89
CA ASP A 274 -12.01 -4.35 16.09
C ASP A 274 -10.47 -4.27 16.04
N ASP A 275 -9.90 -3.95 14.88
CA ASP A 275 -8.46 -3.79 14.69
C ASP A 275 -8.02 -2.34 14.96
N THR A 276 -6.72 -2.15 15.16
CA THR A 276 -6.09 -0.82 15.25
C THR A 276 -5.12 -0.62 14.10
N VAL A 277 -5.24 0.50 13.37
CA VAL A 277 -4.26 0.94 12.38
C VAL A 277 -3.26 1.86 13.06
N PHE A 278 -1.99 1.49 13.07
CA PHE A 278 -0.89 2.40 13.37
C PHE A 278 -0.35 2.98 12.06
N ASP A 279 -0.49 4.29 11.89
CA ASP A 279 0.16 5.05 10.81
C ASP A 279 1.50 5.58 11.32
N LEU A 280 2.57 5.06 10.71
CA LEU A 280 3.95 5.42 11.04
C LEU A 280 4.53 6.28 9.91
N ASP A 281 4.94 7.50 10.24
CA ASP A 281 5.71 8.37 9.36
C ASP A 281 7.19 7.98 9.42
N LEU A 282 7.70 7.45 8.30
CA LEU A 282 9.08 6.97 8.20
C LEU A 282 10.01 8.01 7.54
N THR A 283 9.47 9.15 7.11
CA THR A 283 10.26 10.24 6.51
C THR A 283 11.00 11.08 7.55
N ARG A 284 10.61 10.95 8.82
CA ARG A 284 11.17 11.69 9.95
C ARG A 284 11.87 10.71 10.90
N PRO A 285 13.06 11.06 11.42
CA PRO A 285 13.82 10.22 12.34
C PRO A 285 13.12 10.00 13.69
#